data_AF-A0A7S0YV12-F1
#
_entry.id   AF-A0A7S0YV12-F1
#
_cell.length_a   1.000
_cell.length_b   1.000
_cell.length_c   1.000
_cell.angle_alpha   90.00
_cell.angle_beta   90.00
_cell.angle_gamma   90.00
#
_symmetry.space_group_name_H-M   'P 1'
#
loop_
_entity.id
_entity.type
_entity.pdbx_description
1 polymer ?
#
loop_
_entity_poly.entity_id
_entity_poly.type
_entity_poly.pdbx_seq_one_letter_code
_entity_poly.pdbx_strand_id
1 'polypeptide(L)'
;MPAADLSKLNPAENCVLGITAGCLTKVVNYPLLSWKNTVQQGLPISLNPSVFYRGLPMAVLNLGGSTGVQFGAMGFFAKLLRESGCSQQQTQMGGAFLGGLVSGIPCSLWELTMIQQQRFGGSIGGTPVRVMKEYGTSGLFRGISMTMGRECLFTLAMLGVTPAIQKELSGPTYKMDSNTALAVGALTGSFFAATISHPMDTIKTCMQGDLGQEKYKGVTQTGKTLAEDYGVARGLFKGLAFRIVLIATTFFLVNNFKELLVPNMFPKAVEDDKKK
;
A
#
# COMPACT_ATOMS: atom_id res chain seq x y z
N MET A 1 17.90 18.59 15.79
CA MET A 1 16.64 19.34 15.63
C MET A 1 15.69 18.84 16.71
N PRO A 2 15.01 19.70 17.47
CA PRO A 2 14.07 19.25 18.50
C PRO A 2 12.99 18.38 17.84
N ALA A 3 12.78 17.18 18.38
CA ALA A 3 11.79 16.24 17.88
C ALA A 3 10.40 16.88 18.00
N ALA A 4 9.73 17.11 16.88
CA ALA A 4 8.43 17.76 16.88
C ALA A 4 7.41 16.86 17.60
N ASP A 5 6.79 17.39 18.65
CA ASP A 5 5.83 16.65 19.46
C ASP A 5 4.48 16.50 18.73
N LEU A 6 4.35 15.39 17.99
CA LEU A 6 3.17 15.03 17.19
C LEU A 6 1.87 14.92 18.00
N SER A 7 1.96 14.87 19.34
CA SER A 7 0.81 14.80 20.24
C SER A 7 0.02 16.11 20.35
N LYS A 8 0.60 17.23 19.92
CA LYS A 8 0.00 18.58 20.02
C LYS A 8 -0.90 18.97 18.84
N LEU A 9 -0.97 18.14 17.80
CA LEU A 9 -1.73 18.43 16.58
C LEU A 9 -3.19 17.94 16.68
N ASN A 10 -4.13 18.74 16.17
CA ASN A 10 -5.54 18.35 16.05
C ASN A 10 -5.68 17.17 15.07
N PRO A 11 -6.61 16.21 15.27
CA PRO A 11 -6.92 15.14 14.31
C PRO A 11 -6.94 15.55 12.83
N ALA A 12 -7.50 16.72 12.50
CA ALA A 12 -7.51 17.21 11.11
C ALA A 12 -6.11 17.59 10.60
N GLU A 13 -5.29 18.22 11.44
CA GLU A 13 -3.91 18.61 11.11
C GLU A 13 -3.02 17.38 10.96
N ASN A 14 -3.19 16.38 11.82
CA ASN A 14 -2.52 15.08 11.72
C ASN A 14 -2.90 14.33 10.43
N CYS A 15 -4.17 14.43 10.01
CA CYS A 15 -4.62 13.86 8.74
C CYS A 15 -3.93 14.54 7.55
N VAL A 16 -3.92 15.89 7.52
CA VAL A 16 -3.25 16.66 6.46
C VAL A 16 -1.75 16.37 6.41
N LEU A 17 -1.07 16.36 7.58
CA LEU A 17 0.33 16.00 7.69
C LEU A 17 0.60 14.60 7.14
N GLY A 18 -0.24 13.62 7.49
CA GLY A 18 -0.15 12.25 7.01
C GLY A 18 -0.30 12.13 5.50
N ILE A 19 -1.29 12.81 4.92
CA ILE A 19 -1.52 12.84 3.48
C ILE A 19 -0.32 13.48 2.75
N THR A 20 0.14 14.65 3.20
CA THR A 20 1.26 15.35 2.57
C THR A 20 2.57 14.55 2.66
N ALA A 21 2.90 14.03 3.85
CA ALA A 21 4.09 13.18 4.03
C ALA A 21 4.01 11.90 3.18
N GLY A 22 2.82 11.28 3.11
CA GLY A 22 2.56 10.11 2.27
C GLY A 22 2.74 10.40 0.78
N CYS A 23 2.24 11.55 0.29
CA CYS A 23 2.41 11.98 -1.09
C CYS A 23 3.89 12.21 -1.43
N LEU A 24 4.63 12.96 -0.59
CA LEU A 24 6.06 13.21 -0.79
C LEU A 24 6.87 11.91 -0.80
N THR A 25 6.57 11.01 0.14
CA THR A 25 7.19 9.68 0.19
C THR A 25 6.93 8.90 -1.11
N LYS A 26 5.69 8.96 -1.60
CA LYS A 26 5.32 8.28 -2.84
C LYS A 26 6.07 8.84 -4.03
N VAL A 27 6.28 10.16 -4.11
CA VAL A 27 7.08 10.80 -5.17
C VAL A 27 8.50 10.25 -5.18
N VAL A 28 9.16 10.18 -4.01
CA VAL A 28 10.54 9.68 -3.91
C VAL A 28 10.64 8.19 -4.25
N ASN A 29 9.71 7.37 -3.75
CA ASN A 29 9.73 5.92 -3.92
C ASN A 29 9.07 5.42 -5.21
N TYR A 30 8.45 6.30 -5.99
CA TYR A 30 7.73 5.91 -7.21
C TYR A 30 8.59 5.12 -8.22
N PRO A 31 9.86 5.47 -8.46
CA PRO A 31 10.71 4.73 -9.40
C PRO A 31 10.85 3.26 -9.00
N LEU A 32 11.02 2.97 -7.70
CA LEU A 32 11.08 1.61 -7.17
C LEU A 32 9.79 0.83 -7.45
N LEU A 33 8.63 1.49 -7.29
CA LEU A 33 7.33 0.89 -7.59
C LEU A 33 7.19 0.59 -9.09
N SER A 34 7.58 1.53 -9.95
CA SER A 34 7.56 1.34 -11.40
C SER A 34 8.47 0.18 -11.81
N TRP A 35 9.71 0.14 -11.33
CA TRP A 35 10.65 -0.94 -11.63
C TRP A 35 10.16 -2.30 -11.10
N LYS A 36 9.56 -2.34 -9.91
CA LYS A 36 8.91 -3.54 -9.37
C LYS A 36 7.86 -4.09 -10.34
N ASN A 37 6.98 -3.22 -10.84
CA ASN A 37 5.92 -3.60 -11.77
C ASN A 37 6.48 -4.06 -13.13
N THR A 38 7.47 -3.34 -13.66
CA THR A 38 8.16 -3.68 -14.92
C THR A 38 8.83 -5.06 -14.84
N VAL A 39 9.55 -5.31 -13.73
CA VAL A 39 10.22 -6.59 -13.48
C VAL A 39 9.21 -7.73 -13.36
N GLN A 40 8.11 -7.56 -12.61
CA GLN A 40 7.05 -8.58 -12.52
C GLN A 40 6.47 -8.93 -13.90
N GLN A 41 6.25 -7.95 -14.76
CA GLN A 41 5.75 -8.14 -16.13
C GLN A 41 6.79 -8.71 -17.10
N GLY A 42 8.05 -8.83 -16.69
CA GLY A 42 9.14 -9.30 -17.56
C GLY A 42 9.57 -8.30 -18.64
N LEU A 43 9.31 -7.02 -18.41
CA LEU A 43 9.73 -5.92 -19.29
C LEU A 43 11.13 -5.41 -18.88
N PRO A 44 11.89 -4.79 -19.80
CA PRO A 44 13.18 -4.19 -19.46
C PRO A 44 12.99 -2.93 -18.61
N ILE A 45 13.87 -2.75 -17.62
CA ILE A 45 13.87 -1.56 -16.74
C ILE A 45 14.29 -0.33 -17.55
N SER A 46 13.47 0.72 -17.54
CA SER A 46 13.83 2.03 -18.08
C SER A 46 14.34 2.94 -16.97
N LEU A 47 15.47 3.61 -17.23
CA LEU A 47 16.05 4.64 -16.35
C LEU A 47 15.65 6.06 -16.76
N ASN A 48 14.77 6.22 -17.75
CA ASN A 48 14.30 7.53 -18.16
C ASN A 48 13.24 8.07 -17.17
N PRO A 49 13.46 9.22 -16.50
CA PRO A 49 12.51 9.78 -15.54
C PRO A 49 11.11 10.00 -16.10
N SER A 50 10.99 10.41 -17.35
CA SER A 50 9.69 10.62 -18.00
C SER A 50 8.89 9.33 -18.21
N VAL A 51 9.53 8.16 -18.11
CA VAL A 51 8.92 6.85 -18.28
C VAL A 51 8.55 6.29 -16.91
N PHE A 52 9.49 6.24 -15.96
CA PHE A 52 9.22 5.65 -14.66
C PHE A 52 8.36 6.53 -13.73
N TYR A 53 8.12 7.81 -14.05
CA TYR A 53 7.14 8.67 -13.35
C TYR A 53 5.72 8.63 -13.95
N ARG A 54 5.49 7.90 -15.05
CA ARG A 54 4.14 7.75 -15.62
C ARG A 54 3.25 7.02 -14.64
N GLY A 55 2.08 7.59 -14.35
CA GLY A 55 1.11 7.04 -13.40
C GLY A 55 1.31 7.45 -11.94
N LEU A 56 2.29 8.29 -11.63
CA LEU A 56 2.48 8.84 -10.28
C LEU A 56 1.19 9.46 -9.71
N PRO A 57 0.41 10.28 -10.44
CA PRO A 57 -0.84 10.83 -9.92
C PRO A 57 -1.85 9.75 -9.50
N MET A 58 -1.97 8.67 -10.29
CA MET A 58 -2.83 7.54 -9.94
C MET A 58 -2.33 6.79 -8.71
N ALA A 59 -1.01 6.71 -8.52
CA ALA A 59 -0.43 6.07 -7.35
C ALA A 59 -0.63 6.89 -6.06
N VAL A 60 -0.65 8.21 -6.16
CA VAL A 60 -0.99 9.12 -5.06
C VAL A 60 -2.48 9.03 -4.75
N LEU A 61 -3.35 9.06 -5.77
CA LEU A 61 -4.79 8.86 -5.62
C LEU A 61 -5.11 7.52 -4.98
N ASN A 62 -4.43 6.45 -5.40
CA ASN A 62 -4.58 5.13 -4.79
C ASN A 62 -4.24 5.17 -3.30
N LEU A 63 -3.07 5.73 -2.93
CA LEU A 63 -2.63 5.80 -1.54
C LEU A 63 -3.65 6.51 -0.64
N GLY A 64 -4.10 7.71 -1.02
CA GLY A 64 -5.05 8.47 -0.20
C GLY A 64 -6.45 7.87 -0.24
N GLY A 65 -6.95 7.55 -1.44
CA GLY A 65 -8.30 7.07 -1.66
C GLY A 65 -8.55 5.68 -1.07
N SER A 66 -7.64 4.72 -1.27
CA SER A 66 -7.83 3.36 -0.75
C SER A 66 -7.77 3.35 0.76
N THR A 67 -6.85 4.11 1.35
CA THR A 67 -6.69 4.25 2.80
C THR A 67 -7.95 4.87 3.43
N GLY A 68 -8.51 5.92 2.82
CA GLY A 68 -9.75 6.53 3.29
C GLY A 68 -10.92 5.55 3.28
N VAL A 69 -11.10 4.81 2.18
CA VAL A 69 -12.13 3.77 2.06
C VAL A 69 -11.90 2.66 3.09
N GLN A 70 -10.65 2.25 3.29
CA GLN A 70 -10.29 1.19 4.23
C GLN A 70 -10.65 1.56 5.67
N PHE A 71 -10.28 2.75 6.14
CA PHE A 71 -10.60 3.19 7.50
C PHE A 71 -12.10 3.40 7.69
N GLY A 72 -12.79 3.96 6.69
CA GLY A 72 -14.25 4.11 6.72
C GLY A 72 -14.96 2.75 6.80
N ALA A 73 -14.59 1.82 5.92
CA ALA A 73 -15.16 0.48 5.89
C ALA A 73 -14.84 -0.31 7.17
N MET A 74 -13.59 -0.26 7.65
CA MET A 74 -13.19 -0.90 8.90
C MET A 74 -14.03 -0.38 10.08
N GLY A 75 -14.20 0.94 10.21
CA GLY A 75 -15.02 1.53 11.28
C GLY A 75 -16.48 1.12 11.21
N PHE A 76 -17.07 1.14 10.00
CA PHE A 76 -18.45 0.71 9.76
C PHE A 76 -18.66 -0.77 10.13
N PHE A 77 -17.82 -1.68 9.62
CA PHE A 77 -17.96 -3.11 9.89
C PHE A 77 -17.60 -3.48 11.33
N ALA A 78 -16.61 -2.83 11.93
CA ALA A 78 -16.31 -3.02 13.35
C ALA A 78 -17.51 -2.63 14.23
N LYS A 79 -18.25 -1.57 13.88
CA LYS A 79 -19.47 -1.20 14.59
C LYS A 79 -20.54 -2.29 14.48
N LEU A 80 -20.82 -2.78 13.27
CA LEU A 80 -21.80 -3.85 13.04
C LEU A 80 -21.44 -5.16 13.77
N LEU A 81 -20.18 -5.56 13.74
CA LEU A 81 -19.70 -6.77 14.43
C LEU A 81 -19.80 -6.63 15.95
N ARG A 82 -19.53 -5.43 16.48
CA ARG A 82 -19.70 -5.14 17.91
C ARG A 82 -21.16 -5.22 18.34
N GLU A 83 -22.08 -4.69 17.52
CA GLU A 83 -23.53 -4.78 17.76
C GLU A 83 -24.05 -6.21 17.68
N SER A 84 -23.39 -7.07 16.91
CA SER A 84 -23.69 -8.50 16.80
C SER A 84 -23.18 -9.34 17.99
N GLY A 85 -22.54 -8.71 18.99
CA GLY A 85 -22.03 -9.39 20.19
C GLY A 85 -20.70 -10.11 20.01
N CYS A 86 -19.94 -9.83 18.94
CA CYS A 86 -18.60 -10.40 18.74
C CYS A 86 -17.59 -9.90 19.80
N SER A 87 -16.58 -10.71 20.11
CA SER A 87 -15.50 -10.29 21.02
C SER A 87 -14.71 -9.10 20.45
N GLN A 88 -13.97 -8.39 21.32
CA GLN A 88 -13.14 -7.25 20.89
C GLN A 88 -12.13 -7.65 19.81
N GLN A 89 -11.51 -8.83 19.95
CA GLN A 89 -10.55 -9.34 18.98
C GLN A 89 -11.22 -9.73 17.66
N GLN A 90 -12.37 -10.42 17.71
CA GLN A 90 -13.14 -10.76 16.51
C GLN A 90 -13.64 -9.53 15.77
N THR A 91 -14.07 -8.50 16.51
CA THR A 91 -14.53 -7.22 15.95
C THR A 91 -13.40 -6.51 15.20
N GLN A 92 -12.21 -6.42 15.81
CA GLN A 92 -11.06 -5.78 15.19
C GLN A 92 -10.56 -6.54 13.96
N MET A 93 -10.42 -7.86 14.07
CA MET A 93 -9.97 -8.70 12.94
C MET A 93 -11.00 -8.76 11.81
N GLY A 94 -12.29 -8.87 12.13
CA GLY A 94 -13.37 -8.87 11.14
C GLY A 94 -13.50 -7.52 10.43
N GLY A 95 -13.39 -6.41 11.17
CA GLY A 95 -13.34 -5.06 10.61
C GLY A 95 -12.13 -4.87 9.69
N ALA A 96 -10.96 -5.37 10.08
CA ALA A 96 -9.73 -5.32 9.27
C ALA A 96 -9.87 -6.12 7.96
N PHE A 97 -10.43 -7.33 8.04
CA PHE A 97 -10.69 -8.20 6.90
C PHE A 97 -11.64 -7.54 5.90
N LEU A 98 -12.82 -7.11 6.38
CA LEU A 98 -13.85 -6.50 5.52
C LEU A 98 -13.40 -5.13 5.00
N GLY A 99 -12.69 -4.35 5.81
CA GLY A 99 -12.09 -3.07 5.40
C GLY A 99 -11.10 -3.25 4.25
N GLY A 100 -10.24 -4.27 4.31
CA GLY A 100 -9.29 -4.60 3.24
C GLY A 100 -9.99 -5.11 1.95
N LEU A 101 -11.06 -5.90 2.08
CA LEU A 101 -11.83 -6.33 0.91
C LEU A 101 -12.49 -5.14 0.19
N VAL A 102 -13.13 -4.24 0.95
CA VAL A 102 -13.82 -3.07 0.38
C VAL A 102 -12.83 -2.06 -0.20
N SER A 103 -11.71 -1.78 0.46
CA SER A 103 -10.66 -0.90 -0.08
C SER A 103 -9.99 -1.49 -1.33
N GLY A 104 -9.95 -2.82 -1.44
CA GLY A 104 -9.42 -3.53 -2.60
C GLY A 104 -10.12 -3.22 -3.93
N ILE A 105 -11.40 -2.84 -3.90
CA ILE A 105 -12.17 -2.50 -5.11
C ILE A 105 -11.63 -1.23 -5.80
N PRO A 106 -11.66 -0.05 -5.15
CA PRO A 106 -11.12 1.16 -5.76
C PRO A 106 -9.59 1.07 -5.93
N CYS A 107 -8.90 0.37 -5.03
CA CYS A 107 -7.47 0.09 -5.17
C CYS A 107 -7.16 -0.63 -6.49
N SER A 108 -7.96 -1.64 -6.84
CA SER A 108 -7.76 -2.39 -8.09
C SER A 108 -7.89 -1.50 -9.32
N LEU A 109 -8.89 -0.61 -9.33
CA LEU A 109 -9.12 0.34 -10.44
C LEU A 109 -7.96 1.32 -10.60
N TRP A 110 -7.50 1.92 -9.50
CA TRP A 110 -6.41 2.89 -9.55
C TRP A 110 -5.07 2.24 -9.88
N GLU A 111 -4.79 1.04 -9.37
CA GLU A 111 -3.56 0.32 -9.70
C GLU A 111 -3.55 -0.20 -11.13
N LEU A 112 -4.68 -0.68 -11.65
CA LEU A 112 -4.79 -1.05 -13.05
C LEU A 112 -4.52 0.15 -13.96
N THR A 113 -5.14 1.29 -13.65
CA THR A 113 -4.94 2.52 -14.41
C THR A 113 -3.48 2.98 -14.34
N MET A 114 -2.85 2.92 -13.17
CA MET A 114 -1.44 3.22 -12.98
C MET A 114 -0.54 2.31 -13.84
N ILE A 115 -0.76 0.98 -13.79
CA ILE A 115 0.03 0.02 -14.57
C ILE A 115 -0.14 0.27 -16.07
N GLN A 116 -1.36 0.55 -16.52
CA GLN A 116 -1.63 0.91 -17.91
C GLN A 116 -0.92 2.20 -18.33
N GLN A 117 -0.87 3.20 -17.45
CA GLN A 117 -0.10 4.44 -17.68
C GLN A 117 1.41 4.20 -17.69
N GLN A 118 1.92 3.31 -16.84
CA GLN A 118 3.33 2.91 -16.83
C GLN A 118 3.72 2.24 -18.15
N ARG A 119 2.85 1.40 -18.72
CA ARG A 119 3.12 0.69 -19.98
C ARG A 119 2.95 1.56 -21.22
N PHE A 120 1.79 2.21 -21.36
CA PHE A 120 1.36 2.85 -22.60
C PHE A 120 1.29 4.37 -22.51
N GLY A 121 1.49 4.95 -21.33
CA GLY A 121 1.21 6.36 -21.07
C GLY A 121 -0.29 6.66 -20.99
N GLY A 122 -0.63 7.94 -21.11
CA GLY A 122 -1.99 8.45 -21.02
C GLY A 122 -2.25 9.30 -19.78
N SER A 123 -3.50 9.75 -19.65
CA SER A 123 -3.95 10.64 -18.57
C SER A 123 -4.84 9.91 -17.57
N ILE A 124 -5.07 10.52 -16.39
CA ILE A 124 -5.87 9.98 -15.29
C ILE A 124 -7.26 9.54 -15.76
N GLY A 125 -7.95 10.38 -16.52
CA GLY A 125 -9.29 10.07 -17.06
C GLY A 125 -9.26 9.36 -18.42
N GLY A 126 -8.23 9.62 -19.23
CA GLY A 126 -8.13 9.02 -20.57
C GLY A 126 -7.82 7.54 -20.55
N THR A 127 -6.99 7.08 -19.60
CA THR A 127 -6.60 5.66 -19.52
C THR A 127 -7.78 4.74 -19.18
N PRO A 128 -8.62 5.01 -18.17
CA PRO A 128 -9.80 4.19 -17.91
C PRO A 128 -10.78 4.18 -19.10
N VAL A 129 -10.99 5.32 -19.76
CA VAL A 129 -11.86 5.41 -20.95
C VAL A 129 -11.29 4.58 -22.10
N ARG A 130 -9.98 4.61 -22.33
CA ARG A 130 -9.30 3.76 -23.32
C ARG A 130 -9.51 2.28 -22.98
N VAL A 131 -9.29 1.89 -21.73
CA VAL A 131 -9.48 0.50 -21.28
C VAL A 131 -10.92 0.04 -21.52
N MET A 132 -11.92 0.86 -21.19
CA MET A 132 -13.33 0.53 -21.44
C MET A 132 -13.65 0.40 -22.93
N LYS A 133 -13.05 1.24 -23.78
CA LYS A 133 -13.26 1.18 -25.24
C LYS A 133 -12.60 -0.03 -25.90
N GLU A 134 -11.40 -0.38 -25.47
CA GLU A 134 -10.59 -1.45 -26.08
C GLU A 134 -10.94 -2.84 -25.52
N TYR A 135 -11.21 -2.94 -24.21
CA TYR A 135 -11.34 -4.21 -23.50
C TYR A 135 -12.67 -4.36 -22.74
N GLY A 136 -13.57 -3.37 -22.85
CA GLY A 136 -14.85 -3.36 -22.14
C GLY A 136 -14.74 -3.01 -20.64
N THR A 137 -15.88 -2.97 -19.96
CA THR A 137 -15.97 -2.63 -18.53
C THR A 137 -15.33 -3.69 -17.63
N SER A 138 -15.33 -4.96 -18.06
CA SER A 138 -14.66 -6.06 -17.36
C SER A 138 -13.14 -5.88 -17.32
N GLY A 139 -12.56 -5.19 -18.31
CA GLY A 139 -11.14 -4.84 -18.36
C GLY A 139 -10.69 -4.01 -17.16
N LEU A 140 -11.54 -3.12 -16.64
CA LEU A 140 -11.23 -2.29 -15.47
C LEU A 140 -11.12 -3.09 -14.16
N PHE A 141 -11.78 -4.23 -14.07
CA PHE A 141 -11.79 -5.07 -12.86
C PHE A 141 -10.84 -6.27 -12.97
N ARG A 142 -9.93 -6.26 -13.95
CA ARG A 142 -8.98 -7.35 -14.13
C ARG A 142 -8.01 -7.43 -12.95
N GLY A 143 -7.93 -8.62 -12.33
CA GLY A 143 -7.09 -8.85 -11.15
C GLY A 143 -7.68 -8.33 -9.84
N ILE A 144 -8.97 -7.97 -9.79
CA ILE A 144 -9.63 -7.47 -8.58
C ILE A 144 -9.56 -8.46 -7.42
N SER A 145 -9.79 -9.75 -7.66
CA SER A 145 -9.74 -10.79 -6.61
C SER A 145 -8.37 -10.86 -5.93
N MET A 146 -7.30 -10.80 -6.72
CA MET A 146 -5.93 -10.79 -6.21
C MET A 146 -5.60 -9.49 -5.48
N THR A 147 -6.22 -8.37 -5.89
CA THR A 147 -6.08 -7.08 -5.20
C THR A 147 -6.76 -7.11 -3.84
N MET A 148 -8.02 -7.53 -3.78
CA MET A 148 -8.79 -7.64 -2.53
C MET A 148 -8.14 -8.60 -1.54
N GLY A 149 -7.66 -9.75 -2.01
CA GLY A 149 -6.94 -10.69 -1.15
C GLY A 149 -5.61 -10.14 -0.64
N ARG A 150 -4.84 -9.41 -1.48
CA ARG A 150 -3.62 -8.73 -1.05
C ARG A 150 -3.91 -7.69 0.03
N GLU A 151 -4.90 -6.82 -0.19
CA GLU A 151 -5.29 -5.77 0.77
C GLU A 151 -5.74 -6.38 2.08
N CYS A 152 -6.61 -7.39 2.03
CA CYS A 152 -7.06 -8.13 3.21
C CYS A 152 -5.91 -8.73 4.03
N LEU A 153 -4.95 -9.39 3.38
CA LEU A 153 -3.78 -9.94 4.08
C LEU A 153 -2.92 -8.83 4.70
N PHE A 154 -2.78 -7.70 4.00
CA PHE A 154 -2.00 -6.57 4.49
C PHE A 154 -2.65 -5.91 5.70
N THR A 155 -3.96 -5.66 5.67
CA THR A 155 -4.69 -5.06 6.79
C THR A 155 -4.72 -5.97 8.01
N LEU A 156 -4.94 -7.28 7.82
CA LEU A 156 -4.90 -8.26 8.90
C LEU A 156 -3.52 -8.35 9.54
N ALA A 157 -2.46 -8.37 8.75
CA ALA A 157 -1.10 -8.40 9.29
C ALA A 157 -0.78 -7.11 10.06
N MET A 158 -1.16 -5.95 9.52
CA MET A 158 -0.93 -4.67 10.19
C MET A 158 -1.67 -4.55 11.52
N LEU A 159 -2.89 -5.07 11.63
CA LEU A 159 -3.71 -4.95 12.85
C LEU A 159 -3.57 -6.15 13.80
N GLY A 160 -3.09 -7.30 13.33
CA GLY A 160 -2.85 -8.49 14.14
C GLY A 160 -1.40 -8.62 14.59
N VAL A 161 -0.46 -8.56 13.64
CA VAL A 161 0.97 -8.84 13.90
C VAL A 161 1.66 -7.64 14.55
N THR A 162 1.40 -6.43 14.08
CA THR A 162 2.05 -5.22 14.62
C THR A 162 1.80 -5.04 16.13
N PRO A 163 0.55 -5.09 16.64
CA PRO A 163 0.31 -4.90 18.07
C PRO A 163 0.84 -6.06 18.91
N ALA A 164 0.82 -7.29 18.38
CA ALA A 164 1.38 -8.45 19.06
C ALA A 164 2.90 -8.28 19.28
N ILE A 165 3.63 -7.90 18.23
CA ILE A 165 5.07 -7.62 18.33
C ILE A 165 5.35 -6.43 19.25
N GLN A 166 4.56 -5.35 19.13
CA GLN A 166 4.71 -4.19 20.01
C GLN A 166 4.55 -4.57 21.48
N LYS A 167 3.56 -5.38 21.82
CA LYS A 167 3.30 -5.81 23.21
C LYS A 167 4.44 -6.65 23.77
N GLU A 168 5.01 -7.56 22.99
CA GLU A 168 6.15 -8.38 23.41
C GLU A 168 7.42 -7.53 23.62
N LEU A 169 7.69 -6.58 22.71
CA LEU A 169 8.87 -5.73 22.77
C LEU A 169 8.80 -4.64 23.86
N SER A 170 7.61 -4.09 24.11
CA SER A 170 7.37 -3.18 25.24
C SER A 170 7.14 -3.92 26.56
N GLY A 171 7.12 -5.25 26.53
CA GLY A 171 6.94 -6.09 27.70
C GLY A 171 8.13 -6.06 28.67
N PRO A 172 8.01 -6.75 29.82
CA PRO A 172 9.02 -6.73 30.89
C PRO A 172 10.38 -7.31 30.46
N THR A 173 10.42 -8.11 29.38
CA THR A 173 11.61 -8.77 28.86
C THR A 173 12.56 -7.80 28.14
N TYR A 174 12.05 -7.04 27.17
CA TYR A 174 12.88 -6.17 26.34
C TYR A 174 12.83 -4.70 26.76
N LYS A 175 11.77 -4.27 27.46
CA LYS A 175 11.56 -2.90 27.96
C LYS A 175 11.82 -1.81 26.92
N MET A 176 11.50 -2.09 25.66
CA MET A 176 11.72 -1.15 24.58
C MET A 176 10.68 -0.03 24.63
N ASP A 177 11.12 1.19 24.32
CA ASP A 177 10.23 2.35 24.20
C ASP A 177 9.03 2.05 23.29
N SER A 178 7.84 2.54 23.66
CA SER A 178 6.59 2.18 22.99
C SER A 178 6.57 2.59 21.51
N ASN A 179 7.17 3.74 21.17
CA ASN A 179 7.23 4.23 19.80
C ASN A 179 8.20 3.38 18.97
N THR A 180 9.31 2.98 19.58
CA THR A 180 10.29 2.09 18.95
C THR A 180 9.70 0.69 18.74
N ALA A 181 8.95 0.16 19.72
CA ALA A 181 8.28 -1.13 19.62
C ALA A 181 7.19 -1.13 18.55
N LEU A 182 6.43 -0.04 18.43
CA LEU A 182 5.48 0.15 17.35
C LEU A 182 6.17 0.20 15.98
N ALA A 183 7.28 0.93 15.87
CA ALA A 183 8.07 1.02 14.64
C ALA A 183 8.57 -0.35 14.18
N VAL A 184 9.18 -1.12 15.09
CA VAL A 184 9.67 -2.48 14.81
C VAL A 184 8.52 -3.42 14.46
N GLY A 185 7.41 -3.34 15.20
CA GLY A 185 6.20 -4.11 14.92
C GLY A 185 5.63 -3.81 13.53
N ALA A 186 5.54 -2.53 13.15
CA ALA A 186 4.98 -2.10 11.87
C ALA A 186 5.87 -2.51 10.69
N LEU A 187 7.20 -2.36 10.81
CA LEU A 187 8.16 -2.82 9.81
C LEU A 187 8.12 -4.34 9.63
N THR A 188 8.13 -5.08 10.73
CA THR A 188 8.13 -6.54 10.73
C THR A 188 6.80 -7.08 10.19
N GLY A 189 5.67 -6.54 10.66
CA GLY A 189 4.33 -6.85 10.17
C GLY A 189 4.20 -6.57 8.68
N SER A 190 4.64 -5.39 8.22
CA SER A 190 4.63 -5.02 6.80
C SER A 190 5.50 -5.96 5.96
N PHE A 191 6.67 -6.35 6.46
CA PHE A 191 7.58 -7.28 5.78
C PHE A 191 6.95 -8.67 5.60
N PHE A 192 6.39 -9.24 6.66
CA PHE A 192 5.70 -10.54 6.59
C PHE A 192 4.47 -10.46 5.68
N ALA A 193 3.64 -9.44 5.85
CA ALA A 193 2.47 -9.19 5.01
C ALA A 193 2.84 -9.10 3.53
N ALA A 194 3.87 -8.32 3.23
CA ALA A 194 4.33 -8.12 1.87
C ALA A 194 4.86 -9.40 1.25
N THR A 195 5.62 -10.19 2.01
CA THR A 195 6.19 -11.47 1.54
C THR A 195 5.08 -12.48 1.25
N ILE A 196 4.14 -12.68 2.18
CA ILE A 196 3.03 -13.65 2.02
C ILE A 196 2.09 -13.24 0.89
N SER A 197 1.78 -11.95 0.77
CA SER A 197 0.91 -11.43 -0.29
C SER A 197 1.63 -11.18 -1.61
N HIS A 198 2.94 -11.46 -1.71
CA HIS A 198 3.73 -11.15 -2.91
C HIS A 198 3.35 -11.97 -4.15
N PRO A 199 3.11 -13.29 -4.05
CA PRO A 199 2.61 -14.06 -5.19
C PRO A 199 1.31 -13.48 -5.77
N MET A 200 0.42 -12.99 -4.91
CA MET A 200 -0.83 -12.37 -5.33
C MET A 200 -0.59 -11.07 -6.10
N ASP A 201 0.34 -10.25 -5.59
CA ASP A 201 0.72 -8.99 -6.21
C ASP A 201 1.41 -9.19 -7.56
N THR A 202 2.25 -10.23 -7.71
CA THR A 202 2.88 -10.58 -9.00
C THR A 202 1.84 -11.01 -10.02
N ILE A 203 0.94 -11.96 -9.67
CA ILE A 203 -0.12 -12.43 -10.58
C ILE A 203 -1.02 -11.27 -11.00
N LYS A 204 -1.45 -10.45 -10.03
CA LYS A 204 -2.25 -9.24 -10.27
C LYS A 204 -1.56 -8.32 -11.26
N THR A 205 -0.28 -7.99 -11.03
CA THR A 205 0.44 -7.01 -11.85
C THR A 205 0.63 -7.50 -13.28
N CYS A 206 0.87 -8.79 -13.48
CA CYS A 206 0.92 -9.42 -14.80
C CYS A 206 -0.44 -9.33 -15.51
N MET A 207 -1.53 -9.69 -14.82
CA MET A 207 -2.89 -9.63 -15.39
C MET A 207 -3.35 -8.20 -15.70
N GLN A 208 -3.02 -7.22 -14.84
CA GLN A 208 -3.37 -5.81 -15.05
C GLN A 208 -2.51 -5.15 -16.12
N GLY A 209 -1.30 -5.66 -16.35
CA GLY A 209 -0.51 -5.30 -17.52
C GLY A 209 -1.16 -5.82 -18.79
N ASP A 210 -1.45 -7.12 -18.86
CA ASP A 210 -1.99 -7.82 -20.02
C ASP A 210 -3.53 -7.85 -20.05
N LEU A 211 -4.13 -6.71 -20.41
CA LEU A 211 -5.59 -6.60 -20.56
C LEU A 211 -6.13 -7.35 -21.78
N GLY A 212 -5.31 -7.51 -22.82
CA GLY A 212 -5.63 -8.28 -24.03
C GLY A 212 -5.69 -9.79 -23.81
N GLN A 213 -5.27 -10.27 -22.63
CA GLN A 213 -5.24 -11.69 -22.27
C GLN A 213 -4.37 -12.53 -23.22
N GLU A 214 -3.35 -11.94 -23.84
CA GLU A 214 -2.50 -12.63 -24.81
C GLU A 214 -1.72 -13.76 -24.13
N LYS A 215 -1.14 -13.45 -22.96
CA LYS A 215 -0.31 -14.37 -22.18
C LYS A 215 -1.00 -14.78 -20.88
N TYR A 216 -1.62 -13.84 -20.18
CA TYR A 216 -2.14 -14.02 -18.83
C TYR A 216 -3.66 -14.04 -18.84
N LYS A 217 -4.27 -15.19 -19.12
CA LYS A 217 -5.74 -15.29 -19.33
C LYS A 217 -6.56 -15.25 -18.03
N GLY A 218 -6.07 -15.86 -16.95
CA GLY A 218 -6.74 -15.91 -15.64
C GLY A 218 -5.76 -16.13 -14.49
N VAL A 219 -6.23 -16.10 -13.24
CA VAL A 219 -5.37 -16.15 -12.04
C VAL A 219 -4.53 -17.42 -11.96
N THR A 220 -5.17 -18.59 -12.01
CA THR A 220 -4.49 -19.89 -11.92
C THR A 220 -3.56 -20.14 -13.09
N GLN A 221 -4.02 -19.82 -14.30
CA GLN A 221 -3.21 -19.92 -15.51
C GLN A 221 -2.01 -18.98 -15.46
N THR A 222 -2.17 -17.74 -14.98
CA THR A 222 -1.06 -16.79 -14.82
C THR A 222 -0.02 -17.33 -13.85
N GLY A 223 -0.44 -17.89 -12.71
CA GLY A 223 0.46 -18.56 -11.78
C GLY A 223 1.23 -19.72 -12.41
N LYS A 224 0.54 -20.56 -13.19
CA LYS A 224 1.14 -21.67 -13.92
C LYS A 224 2.14 -21.19 -14.99
N THR A 225 1.77 -20.22 -15.81
CA THR A 225 2.64 -19.62 -16.83
C THR A 225 3.87 -18.97 -16.20
N LEU A 226 3.73 -18.28 -15.07
CA LEU A 226 4.88 -17.72 -14.34
C LEU A 226 5.81 -18.82 -13.80
N ALA A 227 5.24 -19.93 -13.33
CA ALA A 227 6.00 -21.08 -12.86
C ALA A 227 6.73 -21.81 -13.99
N GLU A 228 6.13 -21.90 -15.17
CA GLU A 228 6.73 -22.51 -16.37
C GLU A 228 7.86 -21.64 -16.94
N ASP A 229 7.64 -20.32 -17.05
CA ASP A 229 8.62 -19.40 -17.64
C ASP A 229 9.87 -19.17 -16.78
N TYR A 230 9.70 -19.11 -15.46
CA TYR A 230 10.76 -18.64 -14.53
C TYR A 230 11.00 -19.58 -13.34
N GLY A 231 10.19 -20.63 -13.17
CA GLY A 231 10.14 -21.46 -11.96
C GLY A 231 9.22 -20.89 -10.88
N VAL A 232 8.68 -21.75 -10.00
CA VAL A 232 7.66 -21.36 -9.00
C VAL A 232 8.14 -20.23 -8.08
N ALA A 233 9.29 -20.40 -7.42
CA ALA A 233 9.79 -19.43 -6.46
C ALA A 233 10.22 -18.12 -7.15
N ARG A 234 11.02 -18.20 -8.22
CA ARG A 234 11.52 -17.01 -8.92
C ARG A 234 10.43 -16.27 -9.71
N GLY A 235 9.45 -16.99 -10.24
CA GLY A 235 8.31 -16.44 -10.97
C GLY A 235 7.34 -15.71 -10.05
N LEU A 236 6.82 -16.38 -9.02
CA LEU A 236 5.84 -15.78 -8.11
C LEU A 236 6.45 -14.69 -7.21
N PHE A 237 7.72 -14.83 -6.84
CA PHE A 237 8.40 -13.83 -6.01
C PHE A 237 9.17 -12.75 -6.78
N LYS A 238 8.94 -12.66 -8.09
CA LYS A 238 9.58 -11.65 -8.94
C LYS A 238 9.30 -10.25 -8.43
N GLY A 239 10.35 -9.43 -8.30
CA GLY A 239 10.22 -8.06 -7.78
C GLY A 239 10.06 -7.92 -6.26
N LEU A 240 10.16 -9.00 -5.48
CA LEU A 240 10.04 -8.95 -4.01
C LEU A 240 11.08 -8.00 -3.39
N ALA A 241 12.32 -8.03 -3.89
CA ALA A 241 13.40 -7.17 -3.40
C ALA A 241 13.02 -5.68 -3.50
N PHE A 242 12.47 -5.24 -4.64
CA PHE A 242 11.98 -3.87 -4.79
C PHE A 242 10.85 -3.55 -3.81
N ARG A 243 9.94 -4.51 -3.56
CA ARG A 243 8.85 -4.33 -2.60
C ARG A 243 9.36 -4.18 -1.16
N ILE A 244 10.34 -4.98 -0.75
CA ILE A 244 10.95 -4.89 0.58
C ILE A 244 11.67 -3.55 0.74
N VAL A 245 12.49 -3.16 -0.25
CA VAL A 245 13.18 -1.85 -0.24
C VAL A 245 12.16 -0.72 -0.18
N LEU A 246 11.05 -0.81 -0.93
CA LEU A 246 9.98 0.18 -0.90
C LEU A 246 9.34 0.31 0.48
N ILE A 247 9.10 -0.79 1.19
CA ILE A 247 8.55 -0.76 2.56
C ILE A 247 9.52 -0.10 3.52
N ALA A 248 10.79 -0.53 3.51
CA ALA A 248 11.83 0.03 4.38
C ALA A 248 12.00 1.53 4.14
N THR A 249 12.21 1.95 2.89
CA THR A 249 12.36 3.36 2.52
C THR A 249 11.12 4.19 2.84
N THR A 250 9.91 3.66 2.61
CA THR A 250 8.66 4.37 2.92
C THR A 250 8.56 4.66 4.41
N PHE A 251 8.91 3.70 5.27
CA PHE A 251 8.89 3.90 6.71
C PHE A 251 9.82 5.04 7.14
N PHE A 252 11.08 5.01 6.69
CA PHE A 252 12.04 6.07 7.03
C PHE A 252 11.66 7.43 6.44
N LEU A 253 11.23 7.47 5.17
CA LEU A 253 10.86 8.71 4.49
C LEU A 253 9.63 9.36 5.13
N VAL A 254 8.60 8.60 5.50
CA VAL A 254 7.42 9.17 6.16
C VAL A 254 7.81 9.83 7.48
N ASN A 255 8.66 9.20 8.28
CA ASN A 255 9.09 9.77 9.56
C ASN A 255 9.92 11.04 9.36
N ASN A 256 10.91 11.01 8.45
CA ASN A 256 11.72 12.18 8.12
C ASN A 256 10.87 13.33 7.54
N PHE A 257 9.93 13.03 6.64
CA PHE A 257 9.06 14.06 6.07
C PHE A 257 8.09 14.62 7.09
N LYS A 258 7.58 13.82 8.02
CA LYS A 258 6.77 14.34 9.13
C LYS A 258 7.58 15.33 9.95
N GLU A 259 8.77 14.96 10.41
CA GLU A 259 9.66 15.85 11.19
C GLU A 259 9.99 17.15 10.44
N LEU A 260 10.18 17.09 9.12
CA LEU A 260 10.45 18.26 8.30
C LEU A 260 9.20 19.13 8.04
N LEU A 261 8.03 18.51 7.91
CA LEU A 261 6.79 19.21 7.59
C LEU A 261 6.14 19.86 8.82
N VAL A 262 6.21 19.25 10.01
CA VAL A 262 5.61 19.82 11.23
C VAL A 262 6.02 21.28 11.47
N PRO A 263 7.32 21.65 11.50
CA PRO A 263 7.72 23.03 11.77
C PRO A 263 7.28 24.03 10.69
N ASN A 264 7.16 23.57 9.44
CA ASN A 264 6.81 24.42 8.30
C ASN A 264 5.30 24.59 8.11
N MET A 265 4.51 23.54 8.37
CA MET A 265 3.06 23.53 8.19
C MET A 265 2.32 23.97 9.45
N PHE A 266 2.85 23.65 10.63
CA PHE A 266 2.22 23.91 11.92
C PHE A 266 3.21 24.55 12.91
N PRO A 267 3.66 25.79 12.65
CA PRO A 267 4.65 26.47 13.50
C PRO A 267 4.20 26.62 14.97
N LYS A 268 2.87 26.68 15.21
CA LYS A 268 2.28 26.71 16.56
C LYS A 268 2.64 25.49 17.43
N ALA A 269 2.89 24.32 16.82
CA ALA A 269 3.29 23.12 17.56
C ALA A 269 4.75 23.19 18.06
N VAL A 270 5.56 24.10 17.52
CA VAL A 270 6.99 24.27 17.84
C VAL A 270 7.24 25.50 18.73
N GLU A 271 6.38 26.52 18.68
CA GLU A 271 6.58 27.77 19.43
C GLU A 271 6.42 27.65 20.95
N ASP A 272 5.64 26.70 21.47
CA ASP A 272 5.48 26.50 22.92
C ASP A 272 6.71 25.91 23.62
N ASP A 273 7.68 25.38 22.87
CA ASP A 273 8.97 24.91 23.42
C ASP A 273 9.96 26.06 23.68
N LYS A 274 9.70 27.27 23.16
CA LYS A 274 10.54 28.46 23.40
C LYS A 274 10.09 29.31 24.59
N LYS A 275 9.02 28.92 25.30
CA LYS A 275 8.47 29.65 26.46
C LYS A 275 8.62 28.93 27.81
N LYS A 276 9.49 27.92 27.90
CA LYS A 276 9.90 27.33 29.19
C LYS A 276 11.39 27.45 29.41
#